data_AF-A0A2V6GNW4-F1
#
_entry.id   AF-A0A2V6GNW4-F1
#
_cell.length_a   1.000
_cell.length_b   1.000
_cell.length_c   1.000
_cell.angle_alpha   90.00
_cell.angle_beta   90.00
_cell.angle_gamma   90.00
#
_symmetry.space_group_name_H-M   'P 1'
#
loop_
_entity.id
_entity.type
_entity.pdbx_description
1 polymer ?
#
loop_
_entity_poly.entity_id
_entity_poly.type
_entity_poly.pdbx_seq_one_letter_code
_entity_poly.pdbx_strand_id
1 'polypeptide(L)'
;IAAARTAVALKARRLVFMSDVPGLLRDPKDDGTLMSHLSAAEVPELKNSAVIAHGMIPKVDSAVAAIESGVEKVQFVDGRIPHSVLLEIFTDAGVGTEVVL
;
A
#
# COMPACT_ATOMS: atom_id res chain seq x y z
N ILE A 1 6.02 3.74 -9.51
CA ILE A 1 6.07 4.87 -10.46
C ILE A 1 5.19 4.64 -11.70
N ALA A 2 5.50 3.71 -12.62
CA ALA A 2 4.72 3.54 -13.86
C ALA A 2 3.23 3.22 -13.63
N ALA A 3 2.93 2.24 -12.78
CA ALA A 3 1.56 1.86 -12.43
C ALA A 3 0.76 3.02 -11.82
N ALA A 4 1.36 3.75 -10.87
CA ALA A 4 0.73 4.92 -10.26
C ALA A 4 0.41 6.02 -11.26
N ARG A 5 1.37 6.40 -12.12
CA ARG A 5 1.15 7.43 -13.14
C ARG A 5 0.08 7.02 -14.14
N THR A 6 0.02 5.73 -14.48
CA THR A 6 -1.04 5.17 -15.32
C THR A 6 -2.40 5.25 -14.62
N ALA A 7 -2.48 4.84 -13.36
CA ALA A 7 -3.71 4.92 -12.55
C ALA A 7 -4.23 6.37 -12.43
N VAL A 8 -3.33 7.32 -12.18
CA VAL A 8 -3.66 8.76 -12.14
C VAL A 8 -4.19 9.23 -13.49
N ALA A 9 -3.49 8.92 -14.59
CA ALA A 9 -3.92 9.32 -15.93
C ALA A 9 -5.29 8.75 -16.32
N LEU A 10 -5.58 7.51 -15.90
CA LEU A 10 -6.86 6.84 -16.16
C LEU A 10 -7.96 7.23 -15.17
N LYS A 11 -7.66 8.04 -14.14
CA LYS A 11 -8.57 8.31 -13.01
C LYS A 11 -9.10 7.01 -12.40
N ALA A 12 -8.18 6.06 -12.18
CA ALA A 12 -8.53 4.74 -11.71
C ALA A 12 -9.21 4.80 -10.33
N ARG A 13 -10.26 4.01 -10.16
CA ARG A 13 -10.92 3.82 -8.87
C ARG A 13 -10.03 3.12 -7.85
N ARG A 14 -9.19 2.18 -8.31
CA ARG A 14 -8.28 1.43 -7.44
C ARG A 14 -6.92 1.23 -8.09
N LEU A 15 -5.87 1.31 -7.28
CA LEU A 15 -4.51 0.90 -7.61
C LEU A 15 -4.05 -0.13 -6.59
N VAL A 16 -3.65 -1.31 -7.06
CA VAL A 16 -3.17 -2.40 -6.20
C VAL A 16 -1.70 -2.68 -6.52
N PHE A 17 -0.83 -2.54 -5.53
CA PHE A 17 0.55 -2.98 -5.56
C PHE A 17 0.64 -4.38 -4.97
N MET A 18 0.95 -5.36 -5.82
CA MET A 18 1.18 -6.73 -5.39
C MET A 18 2.67 -6.96 -5.10
N SER A 19 3.00 -7.53 -3.94
CA SER A 19 4.37 -7.81 -3.51
C SER A 19 4.53 -9.20 -2.90
N ASP A 20 5.76 -9.56 -2.54
CA ASP A 20 6.15 -10.77 -1.82
C ASP A 20 6.10 -10.62 -0.29
N VAL A 21 5.46 -9.56 0.21
CA VAL A 21 5.22 -9.28 1.63
C VAL A 21 3.75 -8.95 1.87
N PRO A 22 3.22 -9.15 3.09
CA PRO A 22 1.80 -8.94 3.41
C PRO A 22 1.27 -7.52 3.14
N GLY A 23 2.13 -6.52 3.30
CA GLY A 23 1.82 -5.10 3.25
C GLY A 23 2.93 -4.31 3.93
N LEU A 24 2.58 -3.21 4.61
CA LEU A 24 3.49 -2.56 5.55
C LEU A 24 3.35 -3.19 6.94
N LEU A 25 4.47 -3.62 7.51
CA LEU A 25 4.56 -4.11 8.88
C LEU A 25 5.17 -3.03 9.77
N ARG A 26 4.70 -2.87 11.01
CA ARG A 26 5.38 -2.00 11.99
C ARG A 26 6.74 -2.56 12.39
N ASP A 27 6.83 -3.88 12.51
CA ASP A 27 8.07 -4.63 12.66
C ASP A 27 8.23 -5.59 11.48
N PRO A 28 9.21 -5.39 10.59
CA PRO A 28 9.48 -6.29 9.46
C PRO A 28 9.76 -7.76 9.85
N LYS A 29 10.00 -8.06 11.13
CA LYS A 29 10.22 -9.42 11.64
C LYS A 29 8.97 -10.09 12.19
N ASP A 30 7.86 -9.37 12.29
CA ASP A 30 6.61 -9.87 12.84
C ASP A 30 5.42 -9.52 11.93
N ASP A 31 4.96 -10.53 11.18
CA ASP A 31 3.79 -10.43 10.31
C ASP A 31 2.51 -10.04 11.06
N GLY A 32 2.44 -10.28 12.38
CA GLY A 32 1.34 -9.86 13.26
C GLY A 32 1.24 -8.34 13.42
N THR A 33 2.24 -7.59 12.94
CA THR A 33 2.28 -6.13 12.98
C THR A 33 1.83 -5.46 11.68
N LEU A 34 1.12 -6.19 10.82
CA LEU A 34 0.52 -5.66 9.60
C LEU A 34 -0.34 -4.43 9.89
N MET A 35 -0.03 -3.34 9.19
CA MET A 35 -0.80 -2.12 9.19
C MET A 35 -1.93 -2.25 8.16
N SER A 36 -3.17 -2.41 8.59
CA SER A 36 -4.32 -2.42 7.67
C SER A 36 -4.53 -1.07 6.99
N HIS A 37 -4.20 0.02 7.69
CA HIS A 37 -4.27 1.38 7.16
C HIS A 37 -2.94 2.11 7.36
N LEU A 38 -2.53 2.86 6.36
CA LEU A 38 -1.41 3.78 6.38
C LEU A 38 -1.91 5.18 6.02
N SER A 39 -1.88 6.11 6.97
CA SER A 39 -2.16 7.51 6.62
C SER A 39 -0.98 8.10 5.84
N ALA A 40 -1.27 8.82 4.76
CA ALA A 40 -0.27 9.57 4.01
C ALA A 40 0.50 10.56 4.90
N ALA A 41 -0.16 11.10 5.93
CA ALA A 41 0.46 12.01 6.89
C ALA A 41 1.50 11.34 7.81
N GLU A 42 1.39 10.03 8.06
CA GLU A 42 2.32 9.27 8.90
C GLU A 42 3.59 8.85 8.15
N VAL A 43 3.54 8.84 6.81
CA VAL A 43 4.64 8.33 5.96
C VAL A 43 5.99 9.02 6.24
N PRO A 44 6.09 10.36 6.38
CA PRO A 44 7.36 11.01 6.69
C PRO A 44 7.98 10.51 8.00
N GLU A 45 7.18 10.32 9.04
CA GLU A 45 7.64 9.82 10.35
C GLU A 45 8.06 8.34 10.26
N LEU A 46 7.29 7.52 9.56
CA LEU A 46 7.58 6.09 9.38
C LEU A 46 8.84 5.83 8.53
N LYS A 47 9.17 6.75 7.62
CA LYS A 47 10.47 6.75 6.92
C LYS A 47 11.61 7.11 7.86
N ASN A 48 11.45 8.17 8.66
CA ASN A 48 12.49 8.65 9.57
C ASN A 48 12.81 7.63 10.69
N SER A 49 11.80 6.91 11.15
CA SER A 49 11.93 5.82 12.14
C SER A 49 12.39 4.49 11.53
N ALA A 50 12.67 4.45 10.23
CA ALA A 50 13.10 3.25 9.48
C ALA A 50 12.13 2.06 9.51
N VAL A 51 10.85 2.29 9.88
CA VAL A 51 9.77 1.30 9.75
C VAL A 51 9.54 1.00 8.28
N ILE A 52 9.50 2.03 7.43
CA ILE A 52 9.47 1.86 5.97
C ILE A 52 10.90 1.62 5.50
N ALA A 53 11.24 0.35 5.28
CA ALA A 53 12.55 -0.07 4.78
C ALA A 53 12.88 0.58 3.42
N HIS A 54 14.18 0.72 3.13
CA HIS A 54 14.69 1.44 1.96
C HIS A 54 14.06 0.99 0.62
N GLY A 55 13.84 -0.32 0.44
CA GLY A 55 13.20 -0.86 -0.77
C GLY A 55 11.71 -0.55 -0.91
N MET A 56 11.02 -0.24 0.19
CA MET A 56 9.60 0.10 0.22
C MET A 56 9.32 1.59 0.07
N ILE A 57 10.28 2.46 0.42
CA ILE A 57 10.17 3.92 0.24
C ILE A 57 9.63 4.32 -1.14
N PRO A 58 10.20 3.88 -2.28
CA PRO A 58 9.72 4.30 -3.59
C PRO A 58 8.31 3.79 -3.92
N LYS A 59 7.88 2.68 -3.30
CA LYS A 59 6.53 2.13 -3.48
C LYS A 59 5.51 2.94 -2.68
N VAL A 60 5.83 3.25 -1.42
CA VAL A 60 5.00 4.12 -0.56
C VAL A 60 4.86 5.51 -1.17
N ASP A 61 5.96 6.11 -1.64
CA ASP A 61 5.91 7.45 -2.26
C ASP A 61 5.07 7.47 -3.51
N SER A 62 5.18 6.41 -4.32
CA SER A 62 4.35 6.26 -5.50
C SER A 62 2.88 6.04 -5.17
N ALA A 63 2.57 5.48 -4.00
CA ALA A 63 1.19 5.25 -3.55
C ALA A 63 0.58 6.53 -2.97
N VAL A 64 1.31 7.24 -2.10
CA VAL A 64 0.93 8.55 -1.55
C VAL A 64 0.66 9.54 -2.69
N ALA A 65 1.59 9.67 -3.63
CA ALA A 65 1.41 10.56 -4.77
C ALA A 65 0.19 10.18 -5.64
N ALA A 66 -0.16 8.88 -5.71
CA ALA A 66 -1.32 8.43 -6.48
C ALA A 66 -2.64 8.81 -5.81
N ILE A 67 -2.76 8.58 -4.49
CA ILE A 67 -3.99 8.92 -3.74
C ILE A 67 -4.18 10.44 -3.67
N GLU A 68 -3.11 11.21 -3.46
CA GLU A 68 -3.14 12.68 -3.49
C GLU A 68 -3.50 13.23 -4.88
N SER A 69 -3.21 12.48 -5.95
CA SER A 69 -3.57 12.84 -7.33
C SER A 69 -4.99 12.40 -7.72
N GLY A 70 -5.79 11.88 -6.79
CA GLY A 70 -7.21 11.56 -7.00
C GLY A 70 -7.53 10.12 -7.38
N VAL A 71 -6.59 9.18 -7.21
CA VAL A 71 -6.92 7.74 -7.22
C VAL A 71 -7.70 7.42 -5.95
N GLU A 72 -8.91 6.86 -6.05
CA GLU A 72 -9.81 6.75 -4.88
C GLU A 72 -9.29 5.80 -3.79
N LYS A 73 -8.64 4.69 -4.16
CA LYS A 73 -8.01 3.74 -3.23
C LYS A 73 -6.68 3.24 -3.74
N VAL A 74 -5.68 3.15 -2.86
CA VAL A 74 -4.35 2.58 -3.16
C VAL A 74 -4.00 1.54 -2.10
N GLN A 75 -3.64 0.33 -2.53
CA GLN A 75 -3.51 -0.83 -1.63
C GLN A 75 -2.21 -1.58 -1.92
N PHE A 76 -1.56 -2.09 -0.86
CA PHE A 76 -0.46 -3.06 -0.93
C PHE A 76 -1.00 -4.42 -0.52
N VAL A 77 -0.75 -5.47 -1.30
CA VAL A 77 -1.25 -6.83 -1.03
C VAL A 77 -0.17 -7.90 -1.20
N ASP A 78 -0.32 -9.01 -0.49
CA ASP A 78 0.52 -10.20 -0.65
C ASP A 78 0.16 -10.97 -1.93
N GLY A 79 1.06 -11.00 -2.90
CA GLY A 79 0.94 -11.78 -4.12
C GLY A 79 1.15 -13.28 -3.93
N ARG A 80 1.64 -13.73 -2.76
CA ARG A 80 1.86 -15.15 -2.45
C ARG A 80 0.57 -15.83 -2.00
N ILE A 81 -0.42 -15.06 -1.54
CA ILE A 81 -1.72 -15.56 -1.13
C ILE A 81 -2.62 -15.74 -2.37
N PRO A 82 -3.16 -16.95 -2.61
CA PRO A 82 -4.10 -17.17 -3.70
C PRO A 82 -5.30 -16.23 -3.60
N HIS A 83 -5.66 -15.61 -4.73
CA HIS A 83 -6.79 -14.69 -4.83
C HIS A 83 -6.67 -13.41 -3.98
N SER A 84 -5.46 -12.98 -3.59
CA SER A 84 -5.25 -11.80 -2.75
C SER A 84 -5.95 -10.52 -3.24
N VAL A 85 -5.99 -10.29 -4.55
CA VAL A 85 -6.71 -9.14 -5.14
C VAL A 85 -8.23 -9.24 -4.90
N LEU A 86 -8.81 -10.44 -5.00
CA LEU A 86 -10.23 -10.63 -4.75
C LEU A 86 -10.54 -10.46 -3.26
N LEU A 87 -9.68 -11.02 -2.39
CA LEU A 87 -9.82 -10.85 -0.95
C LEU A 87 -9.74 -9.37 -0.55
N GLU A 88 -8.79 -8.61 -1.10
CA GLU A 88 -8.64 -7.18 -0.81
C GLU A 88 -9.83 -6.33 -1.29
N ILE A 89 -10.49 -6.72 -2.38
CA ILE A 89 -11.57 -5.93 -2.96
C ILE A 89 -12.94 -6.31 -2.38
N PHE A 90 -13.16 -7.59 -2.09
CA PHE A 90 -14.47 -8.16 -1.76
C PHE A 90 -14.61 -8.64 -0.32
N THR A 91 -13.66 -8.34 0.56
CA THR A 91 -13.79 -8.56 2.01
C THR A 91 -13.61 -7.27 2.77
N ASP A 92 -14.31 -7.13 3.90
CA ASP A 92 -14.24 -5.91 4.72
C ASP A 92 -12.91 -5.77 5.46
N ALA A 93 -12.27 -6.91 5.79
CA ALA A 93 -11.00 -6.91 6.50
C ALA A 93 -9.82 -6.51 5.59
N GLY A 94 -9.93 -6.73 4.28
CA GLY A 94 -8.77 -6.71 3.38
C GLY A 94 -7.72 -7.77 3.77
N VAL A 95 -6.63 -7.85 3.00
CA VAL A 95 -5.51 -8.76 3.29
C VAL A 95 -4.16 -8.07 3.30
N GLY A 96 -4.13 -6.74 3.15
CA GLY A 96 -2.89 -5.97 3.17
C GLY A 96 -3.05 -4.59 3.77
N THR A 97 -2.39 -3.59 3.17
CA THR A 97 -2.34 -2.21 3.67
C THR A 97 -3.02 -1.26 2.69
N GLU A 98 -4.07 -0.58 3.13
CA GLU A 98 -4.70 0.52 2.41
C GLU A 98 -4.04 1.86 2.78
N VAL A 99 -3.67 2.65 1.77
CA VAL A 99 -3.23 4.04 1.97
C VAL A 99 -4.47 4.94 2.06
N VAL A 100 -4.52 5.80 3.07
CA VAL A 100 -5.61 6.74 3.33
C VAL A 100 -5.04 8.16 3.48
N LEU A 101 -5.86 9.18 3.19
CA LEU A 101 -5.51 10.60 3.40
C LEU A 101 -5.79 11.01 4.84
#